data_AF-A0A946DA36-F1
#
_entry.id   AF-A0A946DA36-F1
#
_cell.length_a   1.000
_cell.length_b   1.000
_cell.length_c   1.000
_cell.angle_alpha   90.00
_cell.angle_beta   90.00
_cell.angle_gamma   90.00
#
_symmetry.space_group_name_H-M   'P 1'
#
loop_
_entity.id
_entity.type
_entity.pdbx_description
1 polymer ?
#
loop_
_entity_poly.entity_id
_entity_poly.type
_entity_poly.pdbx_seq_one_letter_code
_entity_poly.pdbx_strand_id
1 'polypeptide(L)'
;MAFVILLAFIAIPLMEIAVFIEVGGIIGLWWTLAIVVATALGGTFMLRRQGLATLHRAQSHMAEGRMPLREVFDGLCLLIAGALLLTPGFVTDLAGGLLLLPPIRTILGRMVANHIIATGQFQGQTFSTQPPPPHSSSGNDDIIDVDFEEVPPEDPAPLDDQRKKPPES
;
A
#
# COMPACT_ATOMS: atom_id res chain seq x y z
N MET A 1 -17.91 12.60 -15.04
CA MET A 1 -17.28 11.40 -14.44
C MET A 1 -18.16 10.16 -14.57
N ALA A 2 -19.36 10.10 -13.96
CA ALA A 2 -20.22 8.91 -14.01
C ALA A 2 -20.61 8.45 -15.43
N PHE A 3 -20.95 9.39 -16.33
CA PHE A 3 -21.29 9.08 -17.71
C PHE A 3 -20.12 8.42 -18.48
N VAL A 4 -18.88 8.86 -18.24
CA VAL A 4 -17.68 8.30 -18.88
C VAL A 4 -17.45 6.87 -18.41
N ILE A 5 -17.63 6.60 -17.12
CA ILE A 5 -17.50 5.25 -16.54
C ILE A 5 -18.57 4.33 -17.14
N LEU A 6 -19.82 4.80 -17.23
CA LEU A 6 -20.91 4.04 -17.85
C LEU A 6 -20.62 3.72 -19.32
N LEU A 7 -20.11 4.70 -20.07
CA LEU A 7 -19.76 4.50 -21.48
C LEU A 7 -18.62 3.50 -21.63
N ALA A 8 -17.56 3.60 -20.80
CA ALA A 8 -16.47 2.63 -20.79
C ALA A 8 -16.94 1.21 -20.42
N PHE A 9 -17.82 1.09 -19.43
CA PHE A 9 -18.38 -0.20 -18.99
C PHE A 9 -19.20 -0.89 -20.09
N ILE A 10 -19.88 -0.13 -20.94
CA ILE A 10 -20.63 -0.68 -22.10
C ILE A 10 -19.69 -0.92 -23.30
N ALA A 11 -18.78 0.02 -23.57
CA ALA A 11 -17.91 -0.03 -24.74
C ALA A 11 -16.87 -1.16 -24.67
N ILE A 12 -16.31 -1.44 -23.50
CA ILE A 12 -15.29 -2.49 -23.34
C ILE A 12 -15.86 -3.88 -23.71
N PRO A 13 -16.98 -4.36 -23.14
CA PRO A 13 -17.56 -5.65 -23.54
C PRO A 13 -18.02 -5.69 -25.01
N LEU A 14 -18.54 -4.58 -25.55
CA LEU A 14 -18.89 -4.51 -26.98
C LEU A 14 -17.67 -4.70 -27.87
N MET A 15 -16.55 -4.05 -27.51
CA MET A 15 -15.27 -4.20 -28.20
C MET A 15 -14.78 -5.65 -28.12
N GLU A 16 -14.88 -6.29 -26.96
CA GLU A 16 -14.50 -7.70 -26.79
C GLU A 16 -15.30 -8.62 -27.69
N ILE A 17 -16.62 -8.45 -27.75
CA ILE A 17 -17.49 -9.26 -28.61
C ILE A 17 -17.12 -9.05 -30.07
N ALA A 18 -16.87 -7.81 -30.50
CA ALA A 18 -16.46 -7.50 -31.86
C ALA A 18 -15.15 -8.21 -32.24
N VAL A 19 -14.12 -8.10 -31.39
CA VAL A 19 -12.82 -8.77 -31.61
C VAL A 19 -12.96 -10.29 -31.60
N PHE A 20 -13.76 -10.84 -30.69
CA PHE A 20 -13.99 -12.28 -30.60
C PHE A 20 -14.66 -12.83 -31.86
N ILE A 21 -15.62 -12.09 -32.44
CA ILE A 21 -16.28 -12.47 -33.70
C ILE A 21 -15.29 -12.39 -34.87
N GLU A 22 -14.48 -11.34 -34.95
CA GLU A 22 -13.52 -11.15 -36.04
C GLU A 22 -12.44 -12.24 -36.03
N VAL A 23 -11.82 -12.49 -34.86
CA VAL A 23 -10.81 -13.55 -34.69
C VAL A 23 -11.46 -14.93 -34.87
N GLY A 24 -12.67 -15.13 -34.33
CA GLY A 24 -13.46 -16.34 -34.50
C GLY A 24 -13.79 -16.66 -35.96
N GLY A 25 -13.98 -15.64 -36.79
CA GLY A 25 -14.19 -15.78 -38.23
C GLY A 25 -12.94 -16.20 -38.99
N ILE A 26 -11.74 -15.81 -38.51
CA ILE A 26 -10.46 -16.12 -39.18
C ILE A 26 -9.93 -17.50 -38.76
N ILE A 27 -9.94 -17.81 -37.46
CA ILE A 27 -9.28 -19.00 -36.88
C ILE A 27 -10.29 -20.11 -36.52
N GLY A 28 -11.57 -19.75 -36.38
CA GLY A 28 -12.63 -20.64 -35.90
C GLY A 28 -12.89 -20.48 -34.40
N LEU A 29 -14.16 -20.66 -34.01
CA LEU A 29 -14.63 -20.46 -32.63
C LEU A 29 -13.89 -21.33 -31.61
N TRP A 30 -13.70 -22.62 -31.89
CA TRP A 30 -13.06 -23.56 -30.96
C TRP A 30 -11.60 -23.20 -30.67
N TRP A 31 -10.85 -22.80 -31.70
CA TRP A 31 -9.47 -22.35 -31.54
C TRP A 31 -9.39 -21.02 -30.80
N THR A 32 -10.28 -20.09 -31.11
CA THR A 32 -10.39 -18.79 -30.42
C THR A 32 -10.64 -18.98 -28.93
N LEU A 33 -11.60 -19.84 -28.57
CA LEU A 33 -11.91 -20.16 -27.18
C LEU A 33 -10.74 -20.87 -26.48
N ALA A 34 -10.06 -21.79 -27.16
CA ALA A 34 -8.89 -22.47 -26.62
C ALA A 34 -7.74 -21.48 -26.32
N ILE A 35 -7.51 -20.49 -27.19
CA ILE A 35 -6.52 -19.42 -26.97
C ILE A 35 -6.89 -18.60 -25.74
N VAL A 36 -8.14 -18.13 -25.64
CA VAL A 36 -8.62 -17.34 -24.50
C VAL A 36 -8.50 -18.11 -23.18
N VAL A 37 -8.82 -19.41 -23.18
CA VAL A 37 -8.62 -20.26 -22.00
C VAL A 37 -7.13 -20.40 -21.69
N ALA A 38 -6.28 -20.63 -22.70
CA ALA A 38 -4.84 -20.75 -22.51
C ALA A 38 -4.19 -19.46 -21.97
N THR A 39 -4.61 -18.28 -22.45
CA THR A 39 -4.15 -16.99 -21.95
C THR A 39 -4.61 -16.75 -20.52
N ALA A 40 -5.88 -17.04 -20.19
CA ALA A 40 -6.39 -16.93 -18.84
C ALA A 40 -5.63 -17.85 -17.85
N LEU A 41 -5.38 -19.11 -18.23
CA LEU A 41 -4.60 -20.05 -17.40
C LEU A 41 -3.15 -19.59 -17.23
N GLY A 42 -2.49 -19.19 -18.33
CA GLY A 42 -1.11 -18.72 -18.32
C GLY A 42 -0.94 -17.45 -17.46
N GLY A 43 -1.83 -16.48 -17.66
CA GLY A 43 -1.89 -15.24 -16.88
C GLY A 43 -2.14 -15.52 -15.40
N THR A 44 -3.13 -16.35 -15.07
CA THR A 44 -3.42 -16.74 -13.68
C THR A 44 -2.25 -17.47 -13.02
N PHE A 45 -1.54 -18.32 -13.76
CA PHE A 45 -0.36 -19.00 -13.25
C PHE A 45 0.78 -18.03 -12.93
N MET A 46 1.04 -17.06 -13.82
CA MET A 46 2.01 -15.99 -13.58
C MET A 46 1.58 -15.10 -12.40
N LEU A 47 0.32 -14.73 -12.33
CA LEU A 47 -0.27 -13.96 -11.24
C LEU A 47 -0.06 -14.65 -9.90
N ARG A 48 -0.34 -15.96 -9.80
CA ARG A 48 -0.12 -16.73 -8.56
C ARG A 48 1.34 -16.72 -8.14
N ARG A 49 2.26 -17.02 -9.06
CA ARG A 49 3.70 -17.05 -8.76
C ARG A 49 4.23 -15.69 -8.32
N GLN A 50 3.90 -14.64 -9.06
CA GLN A 50 4.38 -13.29 -8.77
C GLN A 50 3.69 -12.68 -7.55
N GLY A 51 2.39 -12.95 -7.37
CA GLY A 51 1.61 -12.50 -6.23
C GLY A 51 2.12 -13.03 -4.90
N LEU A 52 2.38 -14.34 -4.82
CA LEU A 52 2.98 -14.93 -3.62
C LEU A 52 4.37 -14.35 -3.33
N ALA A 53 5.21 -14.20 -4.37
CA ALA A 53 6.54 -13.62 -4.21
C ALA A 53 6.48 -12.17 -3.70
N THR A 54 5.56 -11.35 -4.23
CA THR A 54 5.37 -9.97 -3.76
C THR A 54 4.86 -9.93 -2.32
N LEU A 55 3.91 -10.81 -1.96
CA LEU A 55 3.40 -10.90 -0.59
C LEU A 55 4.51 -11.29 0.41
N HIS A 56 5.34 -12.28 0.06
CA HIS A 56 6.47 -12.68 0.90
C HIS A 56 7.48 -11.54 1.10
N ARG A 57 7.79 -10.77 0.04
CA ARG A 57 8.67 -9.60 0.14
C ARG A 57 8.06 -8.48 0.99
N ALA A 58 6.76 -8.24 0.86
CA ALA A 58 6.05 -7.28 1.69
C ALA A 58 6.13 -7.68 3.17
N GLN A 59 5.89 -8.96 3.48
CA GLN A 59 6.00 -9.49 4.84
C GLN A 59 7.42 -9.38 5.41
N SER A 60 8.46 -9.69 4.62
CA SER A 60 9.85 -9.55 5.07
C SER A 60 10.22 -8.10 5.35
N HIS A 61 9.86 -7.16 4.47
CA HIS A 61 10.11 -5.73 4.70
C HIS A 61 9.38 -5.21 5.94
N MET A 62 8.14 -5.62 6.18
CA MET A 62 7.41 -5.25 7.40
C MET A 62 8.06 -5.84 8.65
N ALA A 63 8.56 -7.08 8.60
CA ALA A 63 9.28 -7.70 9.71
C ALA A 63 10.60 -6.98 10.04
N GLU A 64 11.24 -6.36 9.04
CA GLU A 64 12.42 -5.50 9.20
C GLU A 64 12.09 -4.07 9.67
N GLY A 65 10.81 -3.75 9.93
CA GLY A 65 10.38 -2.39 10.28
C GLY A 65 10.42 -1.40 9.11
N ARG A 66 10.53 -1.88 7.87
CA ARG A 66 10.55 -1.06 6.65
C ARG A 66 9.17 -1.03 6.02
N MET A 67 8.74 0.15 5.54
CA MET A 67 7.43 0.27 4.89
C MET A 67 7.47 -0.20 3.42
N PRO A 68 6.70 -1.23 3.02
CA PRO A 68 6.81 -1.87 1.71
C PRO A 68 5.97 -1.17 0.63
N LEU A 69 6.17 0.13 0.40
CA LEU A 69 5.35 0.91 -0.55
C LEU A 69 5.34 0.32 -1.96
N ARG A 70 6.51 -0.16 -2.42
CA ARG A 70 6.65 -0.74 -3.75
C ARG A 70 5.89 -2.05 -3.88
N GLU A 71 6.02 -2.93 -2.89
CA GLU A 71 5.34 -4.23 -2.92
C GLU A 71 3.81 -4.07 -2.81
N VAL A 72 3.33 -3.06 -2.08
CA VAL A 72 1.90 -2.72 -2.03
C VAL A 72 1.39 -2.27 -3.40
N PHE A 73 2.12 -1.38 -4.08
CA PHE A 73 1.74 -0.95 -5.43
C PHE A 73 1.78 -2.10 -6.44
N ASP A 74 2.84 -2.92 -6.40
CA ASP A 74 2.96 -4.11 -7.23
C ASP A 74 1.82 -5.09 -6.95
N GLY A 75 1.44 -5.28 -5.68
CA GLY A 75 0.30 -6.08 -5.25
C GLY A 75 -1.04 -5.56 -5.77
N LEU A 76 -1.26 -4.24 -5.74
CA LEU A 76 -2.46 -3.62 -6.33
C LEU A 76 -2.52 -3.83 -7.84
N CYS A 77 -1.40 -3.62 -8.54
CA CYS A 77 -1.32 -3.88 -9.99
C CYS A 77 -1.60 -5.34 -10.31
N LEU A 78 -1.09 -6.29 -9.51
CA LEU A 78 -1.38 -7.71 -9.64
C LEU A 78 -2.87 -8.02 -9.44
N LEU A 79 -3.53 -7.40 -8.46
CA LEU A 79 -4.97 -7.57 -8.24
C LEU A 79 -5.79 -7.04 -9.42
N ILE A 80 -5.47 -5.85 -9.92
CA ILE A 80 -6.14 -5.27 -11.09
C ILE A 80 -5.92 -6.15 -12.33
N ALA A 81 -4.69 -6.63 -12.54
CA ALA A 81 -4.36 -7.53 -13.64
C ALA A 81 -5.14 -8.85 -13.54
N GLY A 82 -5.27 -9.40 -12.33
CA GLY A 82 -6.07 -10.60 -12.07
C GLY A 82 -7.56 -10.40 -12.30
N ALA A 83 -8.11 -9.24 -11.90
CA ALA A 83 -9.50 -8.89 -12.14
C ALA A 83 -9.79 -8.77 -13.64
N LEU A 84 -8.88 -8.15 -14.41
CA LEU A 84 -8.95 -8.06 -15.87
C LEU A 84 -8.94 -9.46 -16.51
N LEU A 85 -8.03 -10.35 -16.09
CA LEU A 85 -7.94 -11.72 -16.62
C LEU A 85 -9.12 -12.62 -16.21
N LEU A 86 -9.87 -12.27 -15.17
CA LEU A 86 -11.05 -13.03 -14.71
C LEU A 86 -12.28 -12.79 -15.60
N THR A 87 -12.29 -11.71 -16.37
CA THR A 87 -13.21 -11.47 -17.48
C THR A 87 -12.50 -11.82 -18.79
N PRO A 88 -12.25 -13.10 -19.08
CA PRO A 88 -11.35 -13.49 -20.17
C PRO A 88 -11.90 -13.01 -21.51
N GLY A 89 -11.09 -12.19 -22.18
CA GLY A 89 -11.38 -11.52 -23.46
C GLY A 89 -10.09 -11.10 -24.14
N PHE A 90 -10.09 -10.85 -25.44
CA PHE A 90 -8.83 -10.56 -26.16
C PHE A 90 -8.18 -9.26 -25.68
N VAL A 91 -8.96 -8.19 -25.57
CA VAL A 91 -8.42 -6.85 -25.24
C VAL A 91 -8.05 -6.81 -23.76
N THR A 92 -8.91 -7.37 -22.92
CA THR A 92 -8.78 -7.39 -21.46
C THR A 92 -7.66 -8.36 -21.03
N ASP A 93 -7.49 -9.49 -21.71
CA ASP A 93 -6.35 -10.40 -21.48
C ASP A 93 -5.03 -9.75 -21.89
N LEU A 94 -4.99 -9.01 -23.00
CA LEU A 94 -3.82 -8.24 -23.41
C LEU A 94 -3.48 -7.17 -22.36
N ALA A 95 -4.47 -6.39 -21.92
CA ALA A 95 -4.27 -5.37 -20.90
C ALA A 95 -3.81 -5.97 -19.56
N GLY A 96 -4.48 -7.02 -19.09
CA GLY A 96 -4.15 -7.74 -17.86
C GLY A 96 -2.77 -8.41 -17.94
N GLY A 97 -2.46 -9.05 -19.07
CA GLY A 97 -1.16 -9.66 -19.35
C GLY A 97 -0.04 -8.62 -19.43
N LEU A 98 -0.28 -7.46 -20.04
CA LEU A 98 0.68 -6.36 -20.09
C LEU A 98 0.95 -5.80 -18.68
N LEU A 99 -0.10 -5.62 -17.88
CA LEU A 99 0.04 -5.21 -16.48
C LEU A 99 0.72 -6.28 -15.62
N LEU A 100 0.63 -7.56 -16.00
CA LEU A 100 1.39 -8.65 -15.38
C LEU A 100 2.90 -8.58 -15.68
N LEU A 101 3.37 -7.79 -16.65
CA LEU A 101 4.80 -7.69 -16.92
C LEU A 101 5.49 -6.79 -15.88
N PRO A 102 6.54 -7.26 -15.19
CA PRO A 102 7.34 -6.46 -14.26
C PRO A 102 7.80 -5.09 -14.82
N PRO A 103 8.29 -4.97 -16.08
CA PRO A 103 8.71 -3.66 -16.60
C PRO A 103 7.55 -2.66 -16.73
N ILE A 104 6.33 -3.13 -17.00
CA ILE A 104 5.17 -2.25 -17.14
C ILE A 104 4.79 -1.68 -15.76
N ARG A 105 4.83 -2.52 -14.71
CA ARG A 105 4.57 -2.08 -13.33
C ARG A 105 5.60 -1.09 -12.82
N THR A 106 6.88 -1.28 -13.13
CA THR A 106 7.92 -0.34 -12.69
C THR A 106 7.79 1.02 -13.37
N ILE A 107 7.40 1.05 -14.65
CA ILE A 107 7.14 2.31 -15.38
C ILE A 107 5.90 3.00 -14.79
N LEU A 108 4.80 2.26 -14.58
CA LEU A 108 3.59 2.77 -13.94
C LEU A 108 3.87 3.33 -12.54
N GLY A 109 4.62 2.59 -11.72
CA GLY A 109 5.00 3.02 -10.37
C GLY A 109 5.82 4.31 -10.39
N ARG A 110 6.75 4.47 -11.35
CA ARG A 110 7.51 5.72 -11.54
C ARG A 110 6.62 6.88 -11.94
N MET A 111 5.69 6.66 -12.88
CA MET A 111 4.76 7.72 -13.30
C MET A 111 3.87 8.17 -12.14
N VAL A 112 3.33 7.22 -11.38
CA VAL A 112 2.50 7.52 -10.20
C VAL A 112 3.30 8.24 -9.13
N ALA A 113 4.52 7.78 -8.83
CA ALA A 113 5.40 8.45 -7.87
C ALA A 113 5.70 9.90 -8.28
N ASN A 114 6.06 10.12 -9.55
CA ASN A 114 6.34 11.47 -10.06
C ASN A 114 5.10 12.36 -10.00
N HIS A 115 3.91 11.82 -10.28
CA HIS A 115 2.67 12.59 -10.20
C HIS A 115 2.28 12.95 -8.76
N ILE A 116 2.50 12.03 -7.81
CA ILE A 116 2.26 12.30 -6.39
C ILE A 116 3.26 13.35 -5.86
N ILE A 117 4.53 13.32 -6.31
CA ILE A 117 5.53 14.32 -5.91
C ILE A 117 5.22 15.69 -6.55
N ALA A 118 4.75 15.71 -7.80
CA ALA A 118 4.46 16.95 -8.53
C ALA A 118 3.15 17.62 -8.09
N THR A 119 2.13 16.83 -7.76
CA THR A 119 0.79 17.33 -7.37
C THR A 119 0.62 17.38 -5.86
N GLY A 120 1.36 16.56 -5.12
CA GLY A 120 1.37 16.59 -3.68
C GLY A 120 2.02 17.88 -3.19
N GLN A 121 1.22 18.73 -2.56
CA GLN A 121 1.68 19.54 -1.43
C GLN A 121 2.09 18.59 -0.30
N PHE A 122 3.06 17.70 -0.55
CA PHE A 122 3.71 16.95 0.50
C PHE A 122 4.60 17.98 1.18
N GLN A 123 4.01 18.72 2.12
CA GLN A 123 4.70 19.33 3.25
C GLN A 123 5.27 18.20 4.13
N GLY A 124 5.99 17.26 3.51
CA GLY A 124 7.04 16.55 4.22
C GLY A 124 7.99 17.66 4.58
N GLN A 125 8.08 17.96 5.87
CA GLN A 125 9.23 18.66 6.41
C GLN A 125 10.44 17.88 5.91
N THR A 126 10.99 18.29 4.76
CA THR A 126 12.34 17.95 4.40
C THR A 126 13.12 18.51 5.57
N PHE A 127 13.57 17.61 6.44
CA PHE A 127 14.49 17.93 7.50
C PHE A 127 15.77 18.34 6.78
N SER A 128 15.80 19.58 6.31
CA SER A 128 17.00 20.26 5.87
C SER A 128 17.85 20.30 7.11
N THR A 129 18.81 19.38 7.19
CA THR A 129 19.97 19.48 8.06
C THR A 129 20.72 20.75 7.63
N GLN A 130 20.23 21.89 8.11
CA GLN A 130 20.97 23.13 8.14
C GLN A 130 22.21 22.81 8.98
N PRO A 131 23.43 22.89 8.43
CA PRO A 131 24.63 22.83 9.24
C PRO A 131 24.47 23.89 10.33
N PRO A 132 24.66 23.57 11.62
CA PRO A 132 24.55 24.57 12.66
C PRO A 132 25.51 25.72 12.33
N PRO A 133 25.07 26.99 12.45
CA PRO A 133 25.97 28.11 12.26
C PRO A 133 27.14 27.94 13.24
N PRO A 134 28.38 28.29 12.83
CA PRO A 134 29.51 28.25 13.74
C PRO A 134 29.22 29.23 14.88
N HIS A 135 28.82 28.71 16.04
CA HIS A 135 28.72 29.50 17.25
C HIS A 135 30.14 29.86 17.66
N SER A 136 30.58 31.05 17.25
CA SER A 136 31.65 31.75 17.92
C SER A 136 31.23 31.91 19.38
N SER A 137 31.94 31.22 20.26
CA SER A 137 31.87 31.37 21.69
C SER A 137 31.98 32.85 22.07
N SER A 138 30.85 33.46 22.42
CA SER A 138 30.83 34.72 23.16
C SER A 138 29.61 34.75 24.05
N GLY A 139 29.81 34.20 25.25
CA GLY A 139 29.08 34.48 26.49
C GLY A 139 27.61 34.84 26.39
N ASN A 140 26.75 33.82 26.47
CA ASN A 140 25.76 33.78 27.55
C ASN A 140 25.26 32.34 27.67
N ASP A 141 25.41 31.78 28.87
CA ASP A 141 24.81 30.50 29.28
C ASP A 141 23.30 30.58 29.10
N ASP A 142 22.74 29.73 28.24
CA ASP A 142 21.32 29.37 28.30
C ASP A 142 21.24 27.99 28.96
N ILE A 143 21.62 27.96 30.24
CA ILE A 143 21.42 26.83 31.14
C ILE A 143 19.96 26.93 31.58
N ILE A 144 19.15 25.95 31.18
CA ILE A 144 17.78 25.83 31.65
C ILE A 144 17.85 25.15 33.01
N ASP A 145 17.80 25.95 34.08
CA ASP A 145 17.67 25.44 35.45
C ASP A 145 16.27 24.81 35.61
N VAL A 146 16.27 23.53 36.00
CA VAL A 146 15.07 22.79 36.32
C VAL A 146 14.97 22.73 37.84
N ASP A 147 14.08 23.53 38.41
CA ASP A 147 13.71 23.39 39.82
C ASP A 147 12.92 22.09 40.01
N PHE A 148 13.45 21.17 40.80
CA PHE A 148 12.74 19.97 41.23
C PHE A 148 12.13 20.24 42.61
N GLU A 149 10.82 20.04 42.72
CA GLU A 149 10.16 19.94 44.02
C GLU A 149 10.16 18.46 44.42
N GLU A 150 10.92 18.13 45.45
CA GLU A 150 11.01 16.77 45.97
C GLU A 150 9.72 16.45 46.73
N VAL A 151 8.79 15.75 46.08
CA VAL A 151 7.54 15.30 46.70
C VAL A 151 7.89 14.26 47.78
N PRO A 152 7.70 14.56 49.08
CA PRO A 152 7.96 13.60 50.13
C PRO A 152 7.01 12.41 49.95
N PRO A 153 7.45 11.17 50.17
CA PRO A 153 6.53 10.05 50.23
C PRO A 153 5.50 10.33 51.33
N GLU A 154 4.21 10.35 50.98
CA GLU A 154 3.12 10.36 51.95
C GLU A 154 3.29 9.12 52.84
N ASP A 155 3.59 9.37 54.11
CA ASP A 155 3.63 8.35 55.14
C ASP A 155 2.22 7.73 55.20
N PRO A 156 2.05 6.41 54.97
CA PRO A 156 0.74 5.80 55.02
C PRO A 156 0.17 6.04 56.42
N ALA A 157 -0.93 6.80 56.48
CA ALA A 157 -1.58 7.18 57.72
C ALA A 157 -1.75 5.95 58.62
N PRO A 158 -1.42 6.03 59.92
CA PRO A 158 -1.63 4.93 60.85
C PRO A 158 -3.11 4.52 60.82
N LEU A 159 -3.37 3.24 60.56
CA LEU A 159 -4.69 2.63 60.73
C LEU A 159 -5.13 2.88 62.18
N ASP A 160 -6.09 3.79 62.35
CA ASP A 160 -6.66 4.12 63.66
C ASP A 160 -7.53 2.94 64.11
N ASP A 161 -6.92 2.01 64.85
CA ASP A 161 -7.58 0.90 65.54
C ASP A 161 -8.36 1.43 66.76
N GLN A 162 -9.50 2.08 66.48
CA GLN A 162 -10.42 2.58 67.49
C GLN A 162 -11.66 1.70 67.64
N ARG A 163 -11.47 0.44 68.06
CA ARG A 163 -12.47 -0.25 68.89
C ARG A 163 -11.85 -0.81 70.16
N LYS A 164 -11.62 0.13 71.09
CA LYS A 164 -11.45 -0.10 72.52
C LYS A 164 -12.58 -0.97 73.11
N LYS A 165 -12.13 -2.05 73.76
CA LYS A 165 -12.49 -2.61 75.10
C LYS A 165 -13.92 -3.12 75.43
N PRO A 166 -14.00 -4.20 76.23
CA PRO A 166 -15.24 -4.89 76.62
C PRO A 166 -15.94 -4.21 77.82
N PRO A 167 -17.23 -4.47 78.07
CA PRO A 167 -17.90 -4.06 79.30
C PRO A 167 -17.46 -4.95 80.49
N GLU A 168 -17.07 -4.33 81.60
CA GLU A 168 -16.89 -4.97 82.91
C GLU A 168 -18.22 -5.04 83.68
N SER A 169 -18.37 -6.13 84.44
CA SER A 169 -19.40 -6.53 85.43
C SER A 169 -20.83 -6.78 84.95
#